data_AF-A0A352VGX5-F1
#
_entry.id   AF-A0A352VGX5-F1
#
_cell.length_a   1.000
_cell.length_b   1.000
_cell.length_c   1.000
_cell.angle_alpha   90.00
_cell.angle_beta   90.00
_cell.angle_gamma   90.00
#
_symmetry.space_group_name_H-M   'P 1'
#
loop_
_entity.id
_entity.type
_entity.pdbx_description
1 polymer ?
#
loop_
_entity_poly.entity_id
_entity_poly.type
_entity_poly.pdbx_seq_one_letter_code
_entity_poly.pdbx_strand_id
1 'polypeptide(L)'
;SAIMEQSRAALLDEHIAPWLPHYLARVQELAPGFYSGWAELLSRILAAEADRSGPADRLPLHLREAPGLPDPRRDGGDAFLAGLLAMVRSGVMITRADLASIAVTLDLGLRAGERRYALASLLSQEPVGVLRAFAAEARRQGAMHELRTDRWGAGSEFLAARARTTAELLEQLAAEGFDPCEDPPSKSAARVGS
;
A
#
# COMPACT_ATOMS: atom_id res chain seq x y z
N SER A 1 -31.11 19.81 3.23
CA SER A 1 -32.03 18.79 2.67
C SER A 1 -31.43 17.46 3.05
N ALA A 2 -32.22 16.56 3.66
CA ALA A 2 -31.73 15.27 4.14
C ALA A 2 -31.00 14.46 3.05
N ILE A 3 -31.46 14.55 1.78
CA ILE A 3 -30.80 13.90 0.64
C ILE A 3 -29.38 14.45 0.42
N MET A 4 -29.19 15.76 0.50
CA MET A 4 -27.88 16.39 0.30
C MET A 4 -26.90 16.02 1.42
N GLU A 5 -27.39 15.94 2.67
CA GLU A 5 -26.59 15.51 3.82
C GLU A 5 -26.17 14.05 3.69
N GLN A 6 -27.11 13.18 3.28
CA GLN A 6 -26.82 11.76 3.03
C GLN A 6 -25.84 11.56 1.86
N SER A 7 -26.02 12.31 0.76
CA SER A 7 -25.08 12.27 -0.38
C SER A 7 -23.69 12.77 0.01
N ARG A 8 -23.59 13.81 0.86
CA ARG A 8 -22.31 14.31 1.37
C ARG A 8 -21.59 13.27 2.21
N ALA A 9 -22.30 12.62 3.14
CA ALA A 9 -21.73 11.56 3.98
C ALA A 9 -21.23 10.39 3.12
N ALA A 10 -22.08 9.91 2.19
CA ALA A 10 -21.69 8.83 1.28
C ALA A 10 -20.46 9.20 0.42
N LEU A 11 -20.38 10.43 -0.10
CA LEU A 11 -19.20 10.89 -0.84
C LEU A 11 -17.94 10.86 0.02
N LEU A 12 -18.02 11.35 1.25
CA LEU A 12 -16.89 11.36 2.17
C LEU A 12 -16.45 9.92 2.49
N ASP A 13 -17.37 9.08 2.93
CA ASP A 13 -17.06 7.77 3.50
C ASP A 13 -16.71 6.72 2.42
N GLU A 14 -17.42 6.72 1.28
CA GLU A 14 -17.23 5.72 0.23
C GLU A 14 -16.16 6.12 -0.80
N HIS A 15 -15.80 7.41 -0.93
CA HIS A 15 -14.95 7.85 -2.04
C HIS A 15 -13.73 8.69 -1.64
N ILE A 16 -13.74 9.32 -0.46
CA ILE A 16 -12.66 10.22 -0.04
C ILE A 16 -11.85 9.63 1.12
N ALA A 17 -12.51 9.34 2.25
CA ALA A 17 -11.90 8.80 3.46
C ALA A 17 -11.10 7.50 3.24
N PRO A 18 -11.45 6.60 2.30
CA PRO A 18 -10.70 5.36 2.05
C PRO A 18 -9.21 5.54 1.70
N TRP A 19 -8.83 6.69 1.14
CA TRP A 19 -7.47 6.87 0.62
C TRP A 19 -6.90 8.26 0.88
N LEU A 20 -7.72 9.31 0.86
CA LEU A 20 -7.22 10.69 0.86
C LEU A 20 -6.49 11.06 2.16
N PRO A 21 -7.01 10.77 3.37
CA PRO A 21 -6.29 11.08 4.61
C PRO A 21 -4.92 10.40 4.68
N HIS A 22 -4.82 9.17 4.14
CA HIS A 22 -3.58 8.41 4.09
C HIS A 22 -2.61 8.98 3.05
N TYR A 23 -3.10 9.38 1.88
CA TYR A 23 -2.32 10.11 0.89
C TYR A 23 -1.77 11.43 1.46
N LEU A 24 -2.61 12.22 2.14
CA LEU A 24 -2.19 13.50 2.73
C LEU A 24 -1.13 13.31 3.81
N ALA A 25 -1.19 12.21 4.57
CA ALA A 25 -0.12 11.86 5.51
C ALA A 25 1.21 11.59 4.77
N ARG A 26 1.18 10.91 3.63
CA ARG A 26 2.37 10.68 2.80
C ARG A 26 2.89 11.97 2.18
N VAL A 27 2.02 12.89 1.77
CA VAL A 27 2.44 14.22 1.28
C VAL A 27 3.15 15.00 2.39
N GLN A 28 2.60 15.02 3.61
CA GLN A 28 3.23 15.71 4.74
C GLN A 28 4.61 15.13 5.10
N GLU A 29 4.79 13.82 4.95
CA GLU A 29 6.06 13.15 5.23
C GLU A 29 7.12 13.42 4.14
N LEU A 30 6.71 13.42 2.86
CA LEU A 30 7.65 13.42 1.74
C LEU A 30 7.88 14.79 1.12
N ALA A 31 6.90 15.71 1.21
CA ALA A 31 6.97 17.01 0.55
C ALA A 31 7.37 18.11 1.55
N PRO A 32 8.37 18.94 1.25
CA PRO A 32 8.70 20.08 2.09
C PRO A 32 7.79 21.29 1.84
N GLY A 33 7.73 22.17 2.84
CA GLY A 33 7.20 23.52 2.70
C GLY A 33 5.70 23.57 2.37
N PHE A 34 5.37 24.31 1.31
CA PHE A 34 3.99 24.68 0.96
C PHE A 34 3.07 23.46 0.87
N TYR A 35 3.44 22.43 0.11
CA TYR A 35 2.58 21.25 -0.12
C TYR A 35 2.26 20.46 1.16
N SER A 36 3.20 20.40 2.11
CA SER A 36 2.93 19.82 3.44
C SER A 36 1.86 20.63 4.18
N GLY A 37 1.96 21.96 4.17
CA GLY A 37 0.96 22.85 4.76
C GLY A 37 -0.44 22.73 4.12
N TRP A 38 -0.52 22.54 2.79
CA TRP A 38 -1.81 22.26 2.13
C TRP A 38 -2.38 20.91 2.53
N ALA A 39 -1.54 19.89 2.64
CA ALA A 39 -1.98 18.58 3.06
C ALA A 39 -2.50 18.58 4.50
N GLU A 40 -1.84 19.31 5.40
CA GLU A 40 -2.32 19.54 6.76
C GLU A 40 -3.66 20.28 6.78
N LEU A 41 -3.77 21.39 6.03
CA LEU A 41 -5.01 22.17 5.95
C LEU A 41 -6.18 21.31 5.44
N LEU A 42 -5.99 20.58 4.34
CA LEU A 42 -7.01 19.71 3.79
C LEU A 42 -7.36 18.58 4.75
N SER A 43 -6.37 18.00 5.44
CA SER A 43 -6.64 16.98 6.45
C SER A 43 -7.53 17.51 7.59
N ARG A 44 -7.34 18.75 8.03
CA ARG A 44 -8.21 19.38 9.04
C ARG A 44 -9.61 19.64 8.53
N ILE A 45 -9.75 20.07 7.27
CA ILE A 45 -11.07 20.28 6.64
C ILE A 45 -11.84 18.95 6.57
N LEU A 46 -11.20 17.87 6.10
CA LEU A 46 -11.82 16.56 6.01
C LEU A 46 -12.21 16.02 7.40
N ALA A 47 -11.36 16.23 8.41
CA ALA A 47 -11.66 15.84 9.78
C ALA A 47 -12.92 16.55 10.30
N ALA A 48 -13.06 17.85 10.04
CA ALA A 48 -14.25 18.61 10.41
C ALA A 48 -15.51 18.22 9.60
N GLU A 49 -15.36 17.77 8.36
CA GLU A 49 -16.47 17.16 7.60
C GLU A 49 -16.89 15.81 8.20
N ALA A 50 -15.94 14.94 8.54
CA ALA A 50 -16.22 13.64 9.17
C ALA A 50 -16.94 13.81 10.52
N ASP A 51 -16.51 14.77 11.36
CA ASP A 51 -17.15 15.07 12.64
C ASP A 51 -18.62 15.49 12.50
N ARG A 52 -19.02 16.05 11.34
CA ARG A 52 -20.40 16.43 11.06
C ARG A 52 -21.27 15.28 10.57
N SER A 53 -20.67 14.32 9.86
CA SER A 53 -21.38 13.15 9.32
C SER A 53 -21.49 12.00 10.33
N GLY A 54 -20.61 11.96 11.33
CA GLY A 54 -20.46 10.81 12.23
C GLY A 54 -19.66 9.68 11.57
N PRO A 55 -19.19 8.70 12.35
CA PRO A 55 -18.41 7.59 11.83
C PRO A 55 -19.26 6.68 10.93
N ALA A 56 -18.70 6.22 9.82
CA ALA A 56 -19.32 5.20 8.99
C ALA A 56 -19.32 3.84 9.72
N ASP A 57 -20.51 3.25 9.91
CA ASP A 57 -20.67 1.95 10.59
C ASP A 57 -20.11 0.76 9.81
N ARG A 58 -19.79 0.95 8.52
CA ARG A 58 -19.39 -0.15 7.63
C ARG A 58 -18.29 0.27 6.67
N LEU A 59 -17.28 -0.60 6.53
CA LEU A 59 -16.22 -0.45 5.52
C LEU A 59 -16.83 -0.36 4.11
N PRO A 60 -16.48 0.63 3.26
CA PRO A 60 -16.95 0.76 1.88
C PRO A 60 -16.92 -0.52 1.03
N LEU A 61 -17.90 -0.70 0.13
CA LEU A 61 -18.05 -1.95 -0.66
C LEU A 61 -16.80 -2.30 -1.44
N HIS A 62 -16.21 -1.32 -2.13
CA HIS A 62 -15.04 -1.51 -2.96
C HIS A 62 -13.79 -1.94 -2.16
N LEU A 63 -13.71 -1.61 -0.87
CA LEU A 63 -12.64 -2.10 0.02
C LEU A 63 -12.93 -3.53 0.50
N ARG A 64 -14.19 -3.85 0.80
CA ARG A 64 -14.60 -5.21 1.20
C ARG A 64 -14.35 -6.23 0.08
N GLU A 65 -14.60 -5.84 -1.16
CA GLU A 65 -14.42 -6.69 -2.34
C GLU A 65 -12.98 -6.66 -2.89
N ALA A 66 -12.13 -5.79 -2.36
CA ALA A 66 -10.76 -5.71 -2.84
C ALA A 66 -10.02 -7.02 -2.53
N PRO A 67 -9.36 -7.65 -3.52
CA PRO A 67 -8.52 -8.81 -3.28
C PRO A 67 -7.27 -8.41 -2.49
N GLY A 68 -6.63 -9.39 -1.85
CA GLY A 68 -5.32 -9.19 -1.22
C GLY A 68 -4.18 -9.01 -2.21
N LEU A 69 -2.99 -8.79 -1.65
CA LEU A 69 -1.74 -8.88 -2.37
C LEU A 69 -1.58 -10.30 -2.95
N PRO A 70 -1.38 -10.46 -4.27
CA PRO A 70 -1.12 -11.76 -4.86
C PRO A 70 0.17 -12.38 -4.32
N ASP A 71 0.22 -13.70 -4.14
CA ASP A 71 1.46 -14.39 -3.73
C ASP A 71 2.26 -14.73 -4.99
N PRO A 72 3.49 -14.20 -5.17
CA PRO A 72 4.23 -14.39 -6.42
C PRO A 72 4.58 -15.86 -6.69
N ARG A 73 4.60 -16.72 -5.66
CA ARG A 73 4.83 -18.18 -5.80
C ARG A 73 3.66 -18.89 -6.50
N ARG A 74 2.47 -18.29 -6.49
CA ARG A 74 1.23 -18.89 -6.99
C ARG A 74 0.61 -18.11 -8.14
N ASP A 75 0.66 -16.79 -8.03
CA ASP A 75 -0.07 -15.84 -8.87
C ASP A 75 0.86 -15.10 -9.86
N GLY A 76 2.18 -15.31 -9.74
CA GLY A 76 3.21 -14.76 -10.63
C GLY A 76 3.75 -13.38 -10.18
N GLY A 77 5.01 -13.13 -10.52
CA GLY A 77 5.73 -11.90 -10.16
C GLY A 77 5.05 -10.62 -10.63
N ASP A 78 4.52 -10.61 -11.85
CA ASP A 78 3.87 -9.45 -12.43
C ASP A 78 2.63 -8.99 -11.66
N ALA A 79 1.76 -9.94 -11.25
CA ALA A 79 0.58 -9.65 -10.45
C ALA A 79 0.96 -9.15 -9.05
N PHE A 80 2.01 -9.73 -8.47
CA PHE A 80 2.55 -9.30 -7.18
C PHE A 80 3.12 -7.87 -7.23
N LEU A 81 3.93 -7.54 -8.23
CA LEU A 81 4.50 -6.18 -8.40
C LEU A 81 3.42 -5.12 -8.59
N ALA A 82 2.40 -5.41 -9.42
CA ALA A 82 1.25 -4.52 -9.57
C ALA A 82 0.46 -4.41 -8.27
N GLY A 83 0.32 -5.51 -7.52
CA GLY A 83 -0.34 -5.56 -6.22
C GLY A 83 0.37 -4.74 -5.15
N LEU A 84 1.71 -4.78 -5.08
CA LEU A 84 2.51 -4.01 -4.13
C LEU A 84 2.28 -2.50 -4.30
N LEU A 85 2.15 -2.03 -5.54
CA LEU A 85 1.93 -0.61 -5.86
C LEU A 85 0.46 -0.17 -5.69
N ALA A 86 -0.45 -1.08 -5.40
CA ALA A 86 -1.86 -0.79 -5.17
C ALA A 86 -2.17 -0.79 -3.66
N MET A 87 -2.29 0.41 -3.06
CA MET A 87 -2.55 0.58 -1.62
C MET A 87 -3.73 -0.27 -1.12
N VAL A 88 -4.81 -0.40 -1.91
CA VAL A 88 -5.98 -1.19 -1.49
C VAL A 88 -5.65 -2.68 -1.28
N ARG A 89 -4.60 -3.19 -1.94
CA ARG A 89 -4.13 -4.57 -1.84
C ARG A 89 -3.01 -4.73 -0.82
N SER A 90 -2.02 -3.84 -0.87
CA SER A 90 -0.80 -3.93 -0.06
C SER A 90 -0.87 -3.17 1.27
N GLY A 91 -1.86 -2.29 1.42
CA GLY A 91 -1.96 -1.38 2.56
C GLY A 91 -0.92 -0.26 2.54
N VAL A 92 -0.10 -0.13 1.50
CA VAL A 92 1.01 0.83 1.45
C VAL A 92 0.95 1.74 0.23
N MET A 93 1.38 2.98 0.40
CA MET A 93 1.64 3.91 -0.71
C MET A 93 3.13 3.99 -0.99
N ILE A 94 3.59 3.19 -1.95
CA ILE A 94 4.99 3.22 -2.38
C ILE A 94 5.18 4.29 -3.45
N THR A 95 5.95 5.30 -3.10
CA THR A 95 6.30 6.41 -3.98
C THR A 95 7.68 6.20 -4.59
N ARG A 96 8.06 7.07 -5.53
CA ARG A 96 9.43 7.04 -6.09
C ARG A 96 10.48 7.46 -5.06
N ALA A 97 10.11 8.30 -4.08
CA ALA A 97 11.01 8.68 -2.99
C ALA A 97 11.32 7.47 -2.09
N ASP A 98 10.32 6.63 -1.82
CA ASP A 98 10.51 5.39 -1.04
C ASP A 98 11.46 4.42 -1.77
N LEU A 99 11.24 4.22 -3.08
CA LEU A 99 12.15 3.40 -3.91
C LEU A 99 13.58 3.95 -3.91
N ALA A 100 13.74 5.27 -3.98
CA ALA A 100 15.06 5.91 -3.94
C ALA A 100 15.74 5.74 -2.58
N SER A 101 14.98 5.89 -1.48
CA SER A 101 15.50 5.67 -0.13
C SER A 101 15.98 4.24 0.07
N ILE A 102 15.21 3.25 -0.41
CA ILE A 102 15.58 1.83 -0.34
C ILE A 102 16.82 1.56 -1.19
N ALA A 103 16.86 2.07 -2.43
CA ALA A 103 18.02 1.92 -3.31
C ALA A 103 19.30 2.48 -2.66
N VAL A 104 19.24 3.68 -2.08
CA VAL A 104 20.39 4.28 -1.36
C VAL A 104 20.80 3.43 -0.16
N THR A 105 19.84 2.93 0.62
CA THR A 105 20.14 2.12 1.82
C THR A 105 20.83 0.81 1.48
N LEU A 106 20.51 0.22 0.32
CA LEU A 106 21.04 -1.06 -0.14
C LEU A 106 22.21 -0.90 -1.15
N ASP A 107 22.66 0.33 -1.40
CA ASP A 107 23.69 0.67 -2.40
C ASP A 107 23.36 0.15 -3.82
N LEU A 108 22.09 0.28 -4.22
CA LEU A 108 21.56 -0.19 -5.51
C LEU A 108 21.33 0.95 -6.50
N GLY A 109 21.43 0.62 -7.79
CA GLY A 109 21.07 1.53 -8.87
C GLY A 109 19.55 1.63 -9.04
N LEU A 110 18.99 2.83 -8.91
CA LEU A 110 17.58 3.09 -9.23
C LEU A 110 17.40 3.50 -10.70
N ARG A 111 16.63 2.73 -11.45
CA ARG A 111 16.27 3.12 -12.83
C ARG A 111 15.29 4.31 -12.86
N ALA A 112 15.54 5.22 -13.81
CA ALA A 112 14.58 6.26 -14.18
C ALA A 112 13.39 5.62 -14.92
N GLY A 113 12.18 6.10 -14.65
CA GLY A 113 10.96 5.58 -15.28
C GLY A 113 9.84 5.27 -14.27
N GLU A 114 8.89 4.44 -14.71
CA GLU A 114 7.72 4.09 -13.93
C GLU A 114 8.09 3.28 -12.68
N ARG A 115 7.29 3.43 -11.61
CA ARG A 115 7.53 2.79 -10.31
C ARG A 115 7.62 1.26 -10.40
N ARG A 116 6.82 0.64 -11.28
CA ARG A 116 6.84 -0.83 -11.45
C ARG A 116 8.18 -1.31 -11.99
N TYR A 117 8.71 -0.67 -13.02
CA TYR A 117 10.01 -1.03 -13.58
C TYR A 117 11.16 -0.70 -12.63
N ALA A 118 11.07 0.41 -11.89
CA ALA A 118 12.03 0.73 -10.85
C ALA A 118 12.05 -0.34 -9.74
N LEU A 119 10.88 -0.78 -9.26
CA LEU A 119 10.75 -1.85 -8.27
C LEU A 119 11.28 -3.19 -8.80
N ALA A 120 10.87 -3.61 -10.00
CA ALA A 120 11.37 -4.83 -10.62
C ALA A 120 12.90 -4.80 -10.74
N SER A 121 13.46 -3.65 -11.15
CA SER A 121 14.90 -3.48 -11.28
C SER A 121 15.64 -3.57 -9.94
N LEU A 122 15.05 -3.14 -8.83
CA LEU A 122 15.67 -3.29 -7.50
C LEU A 122 15.63 -4.76 -7.07
N LEU A 123 14.48 -5.42 -7.23
CA LEU A 123 14.33 -6.84 -6.90
C LEU A 123 15.29 -7.72 -7.70
N SER A 124 15.47 -7.50 -9.01
CA SER A 124 16.43 -8.26 -9.81
C SER A 124 17.91 -8.03 -9.43
N GLN A 125 18.23 -6.94 -8.72
CA GLN A 125 19.59 -6.68 -8.23
C GLN A 125 19.84 -7.38 -6.90
N GLU A 126 18.89 -7.28 -5.97
CA GLU A 126 19.03 -7.81 -4.62
C GLU A 126 17.64 -8.15 -4.05
N PRO A 127 17.09 -9.35 -4.33
CA PRO A 127 15.71 -9.67 -4.00
C PRO A 127 15.45 -9.65 -2.49
N VAL A 128 16.34 -10.25 -1.69
CA VAL A 128 16.11 -10.51 -0.27
C VAL A 128 16.11 -9.24 0.56
N GLY A 129 17.11 -8.38 0.44
CA GLY A 129 17.15 -7.11 1.16
C GLY A 129 16.12 -6.11 0.66
N VAL A 130 15.78 -6.09 -0.63
CA VAL A 130 14.64 -5.28 -1.12
C VAL A 130 13.32 -5.76 -0.52
N LEU A 131 13.04 -7.07 -0.48
CA LEU A 131 11.86 -7.61 0.18
C LEU A 131 11.82 -7.25 1.68
N ARG A 132 12.94 -7.35 2.40
CA ARG A 132 13.04 -6.94 3.82
C ARG A 132 12.79 -5.45 4.01
N ALA A 133 13.36 -4.60 3.15
CA ALA A 133 13.18 -3.16 3.21
C ALA A 133 11.71 -2.78 2.99
N PHE A 134 11.04 -3.43 2.03
CA PHE A 134 9.61 -3.25 1.80
C PHE A 134 8.75 -3.76 2.96
N ALA A 135 9.13 -4.88 3.59
CA ALA A 135 8.42 -5.37 4.77
C ALA A 135 8.49 -4.38 5.93
N ALA A 136 9.67 -3.78 6.16
CA ALA A 136 9.85 -2.73 7.16
C ALA A 136 8.99 -1.49 6.84
N GLU A 137 8.97 -1.06 5.58
CA GLU A 137 8.14 0.07 5.16
C GLU A 137 6.64 -0.23 5.30
N ALA A 138 6.22 -1.46 5.01
CA ALA A 138 4.84 -1.90 5.21
C ALA A 138 4.44 -1.88 6.68
N ARG A 139 5.30 -2.33 7.60
CA ARG A 139 5.03 -2.18 9.04
C ARG A 139 4.93 -0.73 9.48
N ARG A 140 5.84 0.12 9.02
CA ARG A 140 5.87 1.53 9.37
C ARG A 140 4.59 2.23 8.94
N GLN A 141 4.17 2.04 7.70
CA GLN A 141 2.89 2.57 7.22
C GLN A 141 1.69 1.92 7.92
N GLY A 142 1.75 0.62 8.21
CA GLY A 142 0.75 -0.09 9.03
C GLY A 142 0.51 0.57 10.39
N ALA A 143 1.59 0.85 11.13
CA ALA A 143 1.52 1.57 12.40
C ALA A 143 0.96 3.00 12.22
N MET A 144 1.30 3.68 11.12
CA MET A 144 0.70 4.97 10.79
C MET A 144 -0.81 4.88 10.54
N HIS A 145 -1.30 3.81 9.92
CA HIS A 145 -2.74 3.58 9.75
C HIS A 145 -3.42 3.36 11.11
N GLU A 146 -2.82 2.55 12.00
CA GLU A 146 -3.36 2.27 13.34
C GLU A 146 -3.52 3.55 14.19
N LEU A 147 -2.54 4.46 14.13
CA LEU A 147 -2.62 5.76 14.82
C LEU A 147 -3.78 6.65 14.36
N ARG A 148 -4.47 6.27 13.28
CA ARG A 148 -5.56 7.03 12.68
C ARG A 148 -6.91 6.32 12.79
N THR A 149 -6.96 5.13 13.37
CA THR A 149 -8.19 4.35 13.57
C THR A 149 -9.26 5.15 14.33
N ASP A 150 -8.89 5.87 15.39
CA ASP A 150 -9.85 6.68 16.16
C ASP A 150 -10.57 7.72 15.30
N ARG A 151 -9.94 8.18 14.21
CA ARG A 151 -10.49 9.22 13.33
C ARG A 151 -11.16 8.67 12.09
N TRP A 152 -10.55 7.68 11.42
CA TRP A 152 -11.02 7.18 10.12
C TRP A 152 -11.56 5.74 10.18
N GLY A 153 -11.66 5.19 11.38
CA GLY A 153 -12.35 3.94 11.69
C GLY A 153 -11.90 2.75 10.84
N ALA A 154 -12.89 2.00 10.38
CA ALA A 154 -12.70 0.75 9.64
C ALA A 154 -11.80 0.87 8.41
N GLY A 155 -11.75 2.03 7.74
CA GLY A 155 -10.85 2.25 6.60
C GLY A 155 -9.37 2.19 7.01
N SER A 156 -9.03 2.80 8.14
CA SER A 156 -7.67 2.74 8.70
C SER A 156 -7.32 1.35 9.20
N GLU A 157 -8.26 0.67 9.87
CA GLU A 157 -8.07 -0.72 10.32
C GLU A 157 -7.84 -1.67 9.14
N PHE A 158 -8.60 -1.49 8.06
CA PHE A 158 -8.44 -2.26 6.83
C PHE A 158 -7.03 -2.08 6.25
N LEU A 159 -6.57 -0.84 6.07
CA LEU A 159 -5.24 -0.58 5.52
C LEU A 159 -4.11 -1.07 6.45
N ALA A 160 -4.26 -0.91 7.76
CA ALA A 160 -3.33 -1.47 8.74
C ALA A 160 -3.22 -2.99 8.61
N ALA A 161 -4.36 -3.69 8.51
CA ALA A 161 -4.38 -5.13 8.31
C ALA A 161 -3.70 -5.55 7.00
N ARG A 162 -3.98 -4.86 5.88
CA ARG A 162 -3.30 -5.10 4.60
C ARG A 162 -1.79 -4.92 4.69
N ALA A 163 -1.35 -3.85 5.35
CA ALA A 163 0.06 -3.54 5.52
C ALA A 163 0.79 -4.60 6.37
N ARG A 164 0.16 -5.07 7.45
CA ARG A 164 0.68 -6.18 8.26
C ARG A 164 0.81 -7.48 7.47
N THR A 165 -0.26 -7.91 6.78
CA THR A 165 -0.22 -9.12 5.94
C THR A 165 0.81 -9.00 4.82
N THR A 166 0.97 -7.81 4.24
CA THR A 166 2.00 -7.54 3.24
C THR A 166 3.40 -7.70 3.82
N ALA A 167 3.66 -7.12 5.00
CA ALA A 167 4.94 -7.28 5.68
C ALA A 167 5.26 -8.76 5.96
N GLU A 168 4.28 -9.51 6.48
CA GLU A 168 4.42 -10.94 6.77
C GLU A 168 4.78 -11.76 5.52
N LEU A 169 4.08 -11.53 4.40
CA LEU A 169 4.38 -12.20 3.13
C LEU A 169 5.79 -11.85 2.64
N LEU A 170 6.15 -10.57 2.65
CA LEU A 170 7.46 -10.10 2.18
C LEU A 170 8.61 -10.71 2.99
N GLU A 171 8.44 -10.86 4.30
CA GLU A 171 9.43 -11.52 5.15
C GLU A 171 9.55 -13.01 4.91
N GLN A 172 8.43 -13.69 4.68
CA GLN A 172 8.46 -15.11 4.31
C GLN A 172 9.23 -15.31 3.02
N LEU A 173 8.93 -14.52 1.98
CA LEU A 173 9.64 -14.56 0.69
C LEU A 173 11.14 -14.27 0.87
N ALA A 174 11.49 -13.27 1.69
CA ALA A 174 12.88 -12.94 1.97
C ALA A 174 13.62 -14.05 2.76
N ALA A 175 12.93 -14.71 3.71
CA ALA A 175 13.49 -15.83 4.46
C ALA A 175 13.70 -17.07 3.60
N GLU A 176 12.84 -17.26 2.60
CA GLU A 176 12.93 -18.33 1.59
C GLU A 176 13.99 -18.04 0.52
N GLY A 177 14.55 -16.83 0.45
CA GLY A 177 15.48 -16.42 -0.61
C GLY A 177 14.81 -16.29 -1.98
N PHE A 178 13.50 -16.04 -2.00
CA PHE A 178 12.71 -16.03 -3.22
C PHE A 178 12.98 -14.79 -4.07
N ASP A 179 13.16 -14.95 -5.38
CA ASP A 179 13.22 -13.86 -6.35
C ASP A 179 11.85 -13.69 -7.04
N PRO A 180 11.11 -12.59 -6.76
CA PRO A 180 9.83 -12.33 -7.41
C PRO A 180 9.90 -12.02 -8.91
N CYS A 181 11.09 -11.81 -9.46
CA CYS A 181 11.31 -11.57 -10.88
C CYS A 181 11.68 -12.84 -11.66
N GLU A 182 11.97 -13.96 -10.99
CA GLU A 182 12.11 -15.24 -11.66
C GLU A 182 10.73 -15.84 -11.98
N ASP A 183 10.59 -16.39 -13.19
CA ASP A 183 9.38 -17.11 -13.56
C ASP A 183 9.19 -18.33 -12.66
N PRO A 184 7.98 -18.61 -12.16
CA PRO A 184 7.73 -19.83 -11.40
C PRO A 184 8.06 -21.04 -12.27
N PRO A 185 8.67 -22.11 -11.71
CA PRO A 185 9.04 -23.28 -12.49
C PRO A 185 7.82 -23.81 -13.24
N SER A 186 7.96 -23.92 -14.56
CA SER A 186 6.94 -24.46 -15.46
C SER A 186 6.36 -25.76 -14.90
N LYS A 187 5.03 -25.83 -14.75
CA LYS A 187 4.30 -27.05 -14.39
C LYS A 187 4.47 -28.21 -15.41
N SER A 188 5.26 -28.00 -16.47
CA SER A 188 5.45 -28.98 -17.55
C SER A 188 6.45 -30.11 -17.25
N ALA A 189 7.13 -30.11 -16.09
CA ALA A 189 8.11 -31.17 -15.76
C ALA A 189 7.55 -32.35 -14.93
N ALA A 190 6.32 -32.26 -14.41
CA ALA A 190 5.74 -33.29 -13.53
C ALA A 190 4.91 -34.37 -14.24
N ARG A 191 4.98 -34.47 -15.57
CA ARG A 191 4.29 -35.51 -16.37
C ARG A 191 5.20 -36.16 -17.40
N VAL A 192 6.32 -36.76 -16.96
CA VAL A 192 6.96 -37.86 -17.69
C VAL A 192 7.47 -38.84 -16.65
N GLY A 193 6.71 -39.90 -16.39
CA GLY A 193 7.01 -40.89 -15.36
C GLY A 193 5.78 -41.70 -14.95
N SER A 194 5.08 -42.30 -15.91
CA SER A 194 4.17 -43.43 -15.71
C SER A 194 4.34 -44.38 -16.87
#